data_AF-A0A3B0XCZ0-F1
#
_entry.id   AF-A0A3B0XCZ0-F1
#
_cell.length_a   1.000
_cell.length_b   1.000
_cell.length_c   1.000
_cell.angle_alpha   90.00
_cell.angle_beta   90.00
_cell.angle_gamma   90.00
#
_symmetry.space_group_name_H-M   'P 1'
#
loop_
_entity.id
_entity.type
_entity.pdbx_description
1 polymer ?
#
loop_
_entity_poly.entity_id
_entity_poly.type
_entity_poly.pdbx_seq_one_letter_code
_entity_poly.pdbx_strand_id
1 'polypeptide(L)'
;MSDQIIKLSTQASKILNILRNIAAHKSLFKYKDDFNKSYWEVIFNNFLEIALIDWFKLFILTSDASHWSNTVKDKENFRYELLKYLSLSQQAWDEYAASLQRYRDSMPVLSGQKDNAELYPDLSSVVIACYAYYAELLKELNALKNYDYPVDIREYYRSCLHEATAFTNAAYNV
;
A
#
# COMPACT_ATOMS: atom_id res chain seq x y z
N MET A 1 7.33 8.48 25.70
CA MET A 1 6.62 7.47 24.89
C MET A 1 7.57 6.29 24.71
N SER A 2 7.17 5.04 24.93
CA SER A 2 8.11 3.92 24.83
C SER A 2 8.56 3.70 23.38
N ASP A 3 9.79 3.23 23.17
CA ASP A 3 10.36 2.95 21.84
C ASP A 3 9.45 2.02 21.00
N GLN A 4 8.81 1.05 21.66
CA GLN A 4 7.85 0.14 21.04
C GLN A 4 6.63 0.86 20.46
N ILE A 5 6.07 1.83 21.19
CA ILE A 5 4.91 2.60 20.74
C ILE A 5 5.22 3.37 19.46
N ILE A 6 6.41 3.99 19.40
CA ILE A 6 6.86 4.77 18.26
C ILE A 6 6.98 3.87 17.02
N LYS A 7 7.55 2.66 17.18
CA LYS A 7 7.67 1.68 16.10
C LYS A 7 6.31 1.24 15.55
N LEU A 8 5.40 0.80 16.44
CA LEU A 8 4.05 0.38 16.08
C LEU A 8 3.28 1.50 15.37
N SER A 9 3.35 2.72 15.90
CA SER A 9 2.70 3.91 15.33
C SER A 9 3.25 4.26 13.95
N THR A 10 4.57 4.16 13.77
CA THR A 10 5.22 4.40 12.48
C THR A 10 4.73 3.39 11.43
N GLN A 11 4.65 2.11 11.78
CA GLN A 11 4.17 1.06 10.88
C GLN A 11 2.68 1.22 10.56
N ALA A 12 1.85 1.53 11.55
CA ALA A 12 0.42 1.80 11.34
C ALA A 12 0.23 3.00 10.40
N SER A 13 0.97 4.09 10.61
CA SER A 13 0.93 5.27 9.75
C SER A 13 1.34 4.96 8.31
N LYS A 14 2.36 4.11 8.10
CA LYS A 14 2.74 3.64 6.77
C LYS A 14 1.62 2.85 6.09
N ILE A 15 0.94 1.95 6.81
CA ILE A 15 -0.21 1.23 6.26
C ILE A 15 -1.32 2.20 5.82
N LEU A 16 -1.66 3.18 6.66
CA LEU A 16 -2.65 4.20 6.31
C LEU A 16 -2.24 5.01 5.07
N ASN A 17 -0.94 5.31 4.94
CA ASN A 17 -0.38 6.00 3.80
C ASN A 17 -0.47 5.16 2.52
N ILE A 18 -0.09 3.88 2.58
CA ILE A 18 -0.18 2.93 1.46
C ILE A 18 -1.63 2.89 0.94
N LEU A 19 -2.59 2.65 1.83
CA LEU A 19 -4.00 2.53 1.46
C LEU A 19 -4.57 3.80 0.84
N ARG A 20 -4.21 4.98 1.40
CA ARG A 20 -4.64 6.28 0.85
C ARG A 20 -4.06 6.52 -0.55
N ASN A 21 -2.78 6.22 -0.76
CA ASN A 21 -2.14 6.41 -2.06
C ASN A 21 -2.68 5.41 -3.10
N ILE A 22 -2.94 4.16 -2.73
CA ILE A 22 -3.60 3.19 -3.62
C ILE A 22 -5.02 3.67 -3.98
N ALA A 23 -5.76 4.22 -3.02
CA ALA A 23 -7.08 4.77 -3.27
C ALA A 23 -7.04 5.93 -4.29
N ALA A 24 -6.08 6.86 -4.13
CA ALA A 24 -5.88 7.97 -5.06
C ALA A 24 -5.40 7.53 -6.45
N HIS A 25 -4.50 6.53 -6.52
CA HIS A 25 -4.11 5.92 -7.79
C HIS A 25 -5.32 5.28 -8.48
N LYS A 26 -6.12 4.49 -7.74
CA LYS A 26 -7.32 3.84 -8.31
C LYS A 26 -8.38 4.83 -8.77
N SER A 27 -8.57 5.97 -8.10
CA SER A 27 -9.57 6.96 -8.51
C SER A 27 -9.27 7.59 -9.88
N LEU A 28 -7.98 7.65 -10.24
CA LEU A 28 -7.49 8.15 -11.52
C LEU A 28 -7.48 7.10 -12.64
N PHE A 29 -7.59 5.81 -12.31
CA PHE A 29 -7.38 4.71 -13.26
C PHE A 29 -8.31 4.76 -14.48
N LYS A 30 -9.54 5.25 -14.32
CA LYS A 30 -10.51 5.38 -15.43
C LYS A 30 -10.16 6.48 -16.44
N TYR A 31 -9.22 7.38 -16.10
CA TYR A 31 -8.76 8.47 -16.94
C TYR A 31 -7.38 8.21 -17.54
N LYS A 32 -6.76 7.05 -17.24
CA LYS A 32 -5.35 6.78 -17.53
C LYS A 32 -5.00 6.85 -19.02
N ASP A 33 -5.93 6.44 -19.88
CA ASP A 33 -5.74 6.42 -21.33
C ASP A 33 -5.87 7.83 -21.94
N ASP A 34 -6.54 8.73 -21.21
CA ASP A 34 -6.80 10.11 -21.62
C ASP A 34 -5.91 11.12 -20.90
N PHE A 35 -4.83 10.68 -20.23
CA PHE A 35 -3.85 11.59 -19.63
C PHE A 35 -3.20 12.48 -20.71
N ASN A 36 -3.91 13.56 -21.01
CA ASN A 36 -3.65 14.54 -22.04
C ASN A 36 -2.63 15.59 -21.59
N LYS A 37 -2.18 15.51 -20.34
CA LYS A 37 -1.18 16.38 -19.70
C LYS A 37 -0.20 15.52 -18.92
N SER A 38 1.10 15.76 -19.11
CA SER A 38 2.18 15.14 -18.34
C SER A 38 1.96 15.22 -16.83
N TYR A 39 1.27 16.25 -16.34
CA TYR A 39 0.90 16.40 -14.94
C TYR A 39 0.08 15.22 -14.38
N TRP A 40 -0.99 14.80 -15.07
CA TRP A 40 -1.88 13.74 -14.56
C TRP A 40 -1.19 12.38 -14.53
N GLU A 41 -0.36 12.09 -15.54
CA GLU A 41 0.49 10.91 -15.58
C GLU A 41 1.48 10.90 -14.42
N VAL A 42 2.15 12.02 -14.15
CA VAL A 42 3.07 12.16 -13.00
C VAL A 42 2.34 11.94 -11.68
N ILE A 43 1.19 12.57 -11.45
CA ILE A 43 0.41 12.40 -10.22
C ILE A 43 -0.05 10.94 -10.05
N PHE A 44 -0.56 10.33 -11.11
CA PHE A 44 -1.01 8.94 -11.10
C PHE A 44 0.11 7.95 -10.75
N ASN A 45 1.28 8.14 -11.35
CA ASN A 45 2.46 7.31 -11.09
C ASN A 45 3.02 7.56 -9.68
N ASN A 46 3.09 8.81 -9.23
CA ASN A 46 3.60 9.18 -7.90
C ASN A 46 2.83 8.50 -6.76
N PHE A 47 1.49 8.47 -6.85
CA PHE A 47 0.68 7.79 -5.83
C PHE A 47 1.05 6.30 -5.73
N LEU A 48 1.18 5.62 -6.88
CA LEU A 48 1.57 4.21 -6.88
C LEU A 48 2.99 4.01 -6.34
N GLU A 49 3.94 4.84 -6.76
CA GLU A 49 5.33 4.73 -6.32
C GLU A 49 5.47 4.89 -4.80
N ILE A 50 4.81 5.91 -4.22
CA ILE A 50 4.81 6.13 -2.77
C ILE A 50 4.23 4.93 -2.03
N ALA A 51 3.11 4.39 -2.51
CA ALA A 51 2.49 3.21 -1.91
C ALA A 51 3.42 2.00 -1.96
N LEU A 52 4.06 1.74 -3.09
CA LEU A 52 4.97 0.60 -3.25
C LEU A 52 6.23 0.76 -2.39
N ILE A 53 6.82 1.96 -2.30
CA ILE A 53 7.99 2.21 -1.45
C ILE A 53 7.70 1.84 0.01
N ASP A 54 6.59 2.33 0.56
CA ASP A 54 6.23 2.01 1.94
C ASP A 54 5.88 0.53 2.10
N TRP A 55 5.21 -0.08 1.13
CA TRP A 55 4.91 -1.51 1.15
C TRP A 55 6.18 -2.37 1.14
N PHE A 56 7.16 -2.06 0.29
CA PHE A 56 8.45 -2.76 0.26
C PHE A 56 9.16 -2.69 1.60
N LYS A 57 9.18 -1.51 2.23
CA LYS A 57 9.77 -1.32 3.56
C LYS A 57 9.07 -2.17 4.63
N LEU A 58 7.74 -2.22 4.60
CA LEU A 58 6.98 -3.00 5.57
C LEU A 58 7.13 -4.51 5.37
N PHE A 59 7.13 -4.99 4.13
CA PHE A 59 6.89 -6.41 3.83
C PHE A 59 8.06 -7.19 3.25
N ILE A 60 9.01 -6.51 2.60
CA ILE A 60 10.04 -7.16 1.78
C ILE A 60 11.45 -6.85 2.29
N LEU A 61 11.72 -5.58 2.60
CA LEU A 61 13.04 -5.12 3.02
C LEU A 61 13.27 -5.44 4.50
N THR A 62 13.77 -6.65 4.80
CA THR A 62 14.03 -7.12 6.16
C THR A 62 15.03 -6.27 6.95
N SER A 63 15.86 -5.48 6.26
CA SER A 63 16.81 -4.54 6.85
C SER A 63 16.17 -3.22 7.28
N ASP A 64 14.96 -2.89 6.82
CA ASP A 64 14.27 -1.65 7.17
C ASP A 64 13.73 -1.71 8.60
N ALA A 65 13.89 -0.63 9.36
CA ALA A 65 13.44 -0.56 10.74
C ALA A 65 11.91 -0.71 10.89
N SER A 66 11.16 -0.39 9.83
CA SER A 66 9.70 -0.53 9.78
C SER A 66 9.22 -1.90 9.31
N HIS A 67 10.12 -2.82 8.94
CA HIS A 67 9.72 -4.16 8.51
C HIS A 67 8.86 -4.87 9.59
N TRP A 68 7.84 -5.60 9.16
CA TRP A 68 6.83 -6.17 10.07
C TRP A 68 7.42 -7.07 11.16
N SER A 69 8.49 -7.78 10.82
CA SER A 69 9.17 -8.72 11.72
C SER A 69 9.85 -8.05 12.92
N ASN A 70 9.93 -6.72 12.95
CA ASN A 70 10.50 -5.97 14.06
C ASN A 70 9.50 -5.74 15.20
N THR A 71 8.20 -5.89 14.94
CA THR A 71 7.15 -5.67 15.96
C THR A 71 6.26 -6.87 16.19
N VAL A 72 6.16 -7.78 15.23
CA VAL A 72 5.45 -9.05 15.39
C VAL A 72 6.28 -10.03 16.24
N LYS A 73 5.67 -10.56 17.30
CA LYS A 73 6.31 -11.51 18.24
C LYS A 73 6.47 -12.90 17.62
N ASP A 74 5.39 -13.49 17.11
CA ASP A 74 5.40 -14.80 16.45
C ASP A 74 5.48 -14.63 14.93
N LYS A 75 6.72 -14.58 14.43
CA LYS A 75 7.01 -14.21 13.04
C LYS A 75 6.58 -15.30 12.06
N GLU A 76 6.77 -16.56 12.43
CA GLU A 76 6.45 -17.69 11.58
C GLU A 76 4.94 -17.86 11.45
N ASN A 77 4.20 -17.76 12.57
CA ASN A 77 2.75 -17.82 12.53
C ASN A 77 2.14 -16.64 11.76
N PHE A 78 2.65 -15.41 11.96
CA PHE A 78 2.17 -14.26 11.20
C PHE A 78 2.40 -14.42 9.70
N ARG A 79 3.59 -14.86 9.29
CA ARG A 79 3.89 -15.12 7.87
C ARG A 79 2.96 -16.19 7.29
N TYR A 80 2.76 -17.29 8.01
CA TYR A 80 1.87 -18.36 7.59
C TYR A 80 0.42 -17.85 7.40
N GLU A 81 -0.13 -17.14 8.39
CA GLU A 81 -1.48 -16.60 8.30
C GLU A 81 -1.60 -15.51 7.21
N LEU A 82 -0.59 -14.65 7.04
CA LEU A 82 -0.55 -13.66 5.97
C LEU A 82 -0.67 -14.32 4.58
N LEU A 83 0.18 -15.33 4.31
CA LEU A 83 0.16 -16.07 3.05
C LEU A 83 -1.17 -16.79 2.83
N LYS A 84 -1.76 -17.35 3.89
CA LYS A 84 -3.08 -17.98 3.86
C LYS A 84 -4.19 -16.97 3.54
N TYR A 85 -4.19 -15.79 4.14
CA TYR A 85 -5.15 -14.71 3.83
C TYR A 85 -5.06 -14.27 2.37
N LEU A 86 -3.86 -14.27 1.82
CA LEU A 86 -3.61 -13.92 0.42
C LEU A 86 -3.88 -15.08 -0.55
N SER A 87 -4.09 -16.30 -0.03
CA SER A 87 -4.16 -17.53 -0.84
C SER A 87 -2.90 -17.74 -1.70
N LEU A 88 -1.73 -17.41 -1.16
CA LEU A 88 -0.43 -17.52 -1.84
C LEU A 88 0.47 -18.53 -1.13
N SER A 89 1.34 -19.19 -1.90
CA SER A 89 2.52 -19.85 -1.36
C SER A 89 3.63 -18.82 -1.09
N GLN A 90 4.67 -19.20 -0.34
CA GLN A 90 5.84 -18.34 -0.16
C GLN A 90 6.50 -18.02 -1.52
N GLN A 91 6.62 -19.01 -2.40
CA GLN A 91 7.15 -18.80 -3.75
C GLN A 91 6.30 -17.80 -4.55
N ALA A 92 4.97 -17.95 -4.55
CA ALA A 92 4.08 -17.04 -5.27
C ALA A 92 4.12 -15.62 -4.70
N TRP A 93 4.31 -15.48 -3.38
CA TRP A 93 4.54 -14.19 -2.74
C TRP A 93 5.85 -13.53 -3.19
N ASP A 94 6.94 -14.30 -3.25
CA ASP A 94 8.24 -13.79 -3.69
C ASP A 94 8.22 -13.41 -5.18
N GLU A 95 7.56 -14.21 -6.01
CA GLU A 95 7.32 -13.90 -7.44
C GLU A 95 6.47 -12.63 -7.60
N TYR A 96 5.42 -12.47 -6.79
CA TYR A 96 4.59 -11.28 -6.76
C TYR A 96 5.41 -10.04 -6.35
N ALA A 97 6.17 -10.11 -5.27
CA ALA A 97 7.02 -9.02 -4.81
C ALA A 97 8.07 -8.63 -5.87
N ALA A 98 8.69 -9.62 -6.52
CA ALA A 98 9.63 -9.38 -7.62
C ALA A 98 8.95 -8.74 -8.83
N SER A 99 7.68 -9.06 -9.12
CA SER A 99 6.92 -8.42 -10.19
C SER A 99 6.67 -6.93 -9.90
N LEU A 100 6.30 -6.58 -8.67
CA LEU A 100 6.14 -5.20 -8.24
C LEU A 100 7.47 -4.43 -8.27
N GLN A 101 8.58 -5.11 -7.97
CA GLN A 101 9.90 -4.50 -8.00
C GLN A 101 10.31 -4.18 -9.45
N ARG A 102 10.15 -5.13 -10.37
CA ARG A 102 10.37 -4.90 -11.80
C ARG A 102 9.52 -3.77 -12.34
N TYR A 103 8.25 -3.71 -11.94
CA TYR A 103 7.36 -2.62 -12.31
C TYR A 103 7.92 -1.27 -11.81
N ARG A 104 8.24 -1.15 -10.52
CA ARG A 104 8.81 0.07 -9.92
C ARG A 104 10.09 0.50 -10.64
N ASP A 105 11.01 -0.43 -10.89
CA ASP A 105 12.29 -0.15 -11.54
C ASP A 105 12.11 0.30 -13.00
N SER A 106 10.99 -0.10 -13.64
CA SER A 106 10.63 0.33 -15.00
C SER A 106 9.91 1.68 -15.06
N MET A 107 9.33 2.18 -13.96
CA MET A 107 8.54 3.43 -13.95
C MET A 107 9.23 4.65 -14.58
N PRO A 108 10.55 4.87 -14.40
CA PRO A 108 11.25 5.96 -15.09
C PRO A 108 11.21 5.85 -16.62
N VAL A 109 11.21 4.62 -17.14
CA VAL A 109 11.14 4.33 -18.59
C VAL A 109 9.70 4.42 -19.11
N LEU A 110 8.71 4.13 -18.26
CA LEU A 110 7.29 4.20 -18.62
C LEU A 110 6.77 5.63 -18.76
N SER A 111 7.39 6.59 -18.06
CA SER A 111 7.04 8.01 -18.19
C SER A 111 7.21 8.48 -19.65
N GLY A 112 6.09 8.72 -20.34
CA GLY A 112 6.07 9.15 -21.75
C GLY A 112 5.79 8.06 -22.80
N GLN A 113 5.57 6.81 -22.43
CA GLN A 113 5.10 5.75 -23.35
C GLN A 113 3.59 5.53 -23.19
N LYS A 114 2.79 5.96 -24.17
CA LYS A 114 1.32 5.98 -24.12
C LYS A 114 0.63 4.62 -24.31
N ASP A 115 1.32 3.58 -24.74
CA ASP A 115 0.66 2.42 -25.38
C ASP A 115 0.57 1.12 -24.56
N ASN A 116 0.78 1.14 -23.25
CA ASN A 116 0.75 -0.10 -22.46
C ASN A 116 -0.23 -0.08 -21.29
N ALA A 117 -1.52 -0.30 -21.59
CA ALA A 117 -2.54 -0.52 -20.57
C ALA A 117 -2.36 -1.83 -19.77
N GLU A 118 -1.55 -2.78 -20.27
CA GLU A 118 -1.23 -4.06 -19.61
C GLU A 118 -0.16 -3.94 -18.50
N LEU A 119 0.38 -2.73 -18.23
CA LEU A 119 1.57 -2.55 -17.39
C LEU A 119 1.31 -2.37 -15.88
N TYR A 120 0.08 -2.08 -15.44
CA TYR A 120 -0.17 -1.79 -14.03
C TYR A 120 -0.38 -3.06 -13.21
N PRO A 121 0.36 -3.25 -12.09
CA PRO A 121 0.24 -4.45 -11.30
C PRO A 121 -1.09 -4.49 -10.54
N ASP A 122 -1.62 -5.69 -10.30
CA ASP A 122 -2.72 -5.87 -9.36
C ASP A 122 -2.25 -5.55 -7.93
N LEU A 123 -2.95 -4.64 -7.28
CA LEU A 123 -2.66 -4.15 -5.93
C LEU A 123 -3.52 -4.83 -4.85
N SER A 124 -4.34 -5.82 -5.22
CA SER A 124 -5.22 -6.51 -4.28
C SER A 124 -4.42 -7.17 -3.15
N SER A 125 -3.33 -7.87 -3.48
CA SER A 125 -2.44 -8.48 -2.49
C SER A 125 -1.75 -7.45 -1.59
N VAL A 126 -1.37 -6.28 -2.12
CA VAL A 126 -0.85 -5.17 -1.30
C VAL A 126 -1.87 -4.71 -0.25
N VAL A 127 -3.12 -4.49 -0.67
CA VAL A 127 -4.20 -4.03 0.21
C VAL A 127 -4.55 -5.09 1.27
N ILE A 128 -4.65 -6.36 0.87
CA ILE A 128 -4.96 -7.47 1.79
C ILE A 128 -3.83 -7.65 2.82
N ALA A 129 -2.57 -7.59 2.39
CA ALA A 129 -1.43 -7.66 3.31
C ALA A 129 -1.44 -6.51 4.33
N CYS A 130 -1.79 -5.30 3.89
CA CYS A 130 -1.98 -4.15 4.78
C CYS A 130 -3.08 -4.41 5.81
N TYR A 131 -4.22 -4.97 5.41
CA TYR A 131 -5.30 -5.30 6.35
C TYR A 131 -4.88 -6.34 7.39
N ALA A 132 -4.24 -7.43 6.95
CA ALA A 132 -3.77 -8.48 7.83
C ALA A 132 -2.76 -7.94 8.85
N TYR A 133 -1.79 -7.14 8.40
CA TYR A 133 -0.78 -6.60 9.30
C TYR A 133 -1.34 -5.52 10.24
N TYR A 134 -2.22 -4.66 9.74
CA TYR A 134 -2.85 -3.63 10.56
C TYR A 134 -3.65 -4.23 11.73
N ALA A 135 -4.37 -5.33 11.48
CA ALA A 135 -5.09 -6.04 12.53
C ALA A 135 -4.15 -6.54 13.64
N GLU A 136 -2.92 -6.95 13.30
CA GLU A 136 -1.92 -7.35 14.30
C GLU A 136 -1.37 -6.15 15.08
N LEU A 137 -1.05 -5.04 14.40
CA LEU A 137 -0.61 -3.80 15.04
C LEU A 137 -1.65 -3.24 16.01
N LEU A 138 -2.92 -3.28 15.62
CA LEU A 138 -4.01 -2.72 16.43
C LEU A 138 -4.20 -3.47 17.75
N LYS A 139 -3.96 -4.79 17.79
CA LYS A 139 -3.96 -5.56 19.05
C LYS A 139 -2.91 -5.04 20.03
N GLU A 140 -1.70 -4.83 19.56
CA GLU A 140 -0.58 -4.32 20.38
C GLU A 140 -0.78 -2.85 20.76
N LEU A 141 -1.26 -2.00 19.84
CA LEU A 141 -1.54 -0.58 20.11
C LEU A 141 -2.68 -0.40 21.12
N ASN A 142 -3.75 -1.20 21.03
CA ASN A 142 -4.87 -1.15 21.97
C ASN A 142 -4.44 -1.56 23.39
N ALA A 143 -3.54 -2.55 23.52
CA ALA A 143 -2.96 -2.92 24.81
C ALA A 143 -2.18 -1.78 25.47
N LEU A 144 -1.64 -0.86 24.66
CA LEU A 144 -0.85 0.30 25.10
C LEU A 144 -1.70 1.58 25.33
N LYS A 145 -3.03 1.50 25.13
CA LYS A 145 -4.07 2.45 25.57
C LYS A 145 -3.87 3.95 25.24
N ASN A 146 -3.38 4.34 24.06
CA ASN A 146 -3.37 5.78 23.72
C ASN A 146 -3.20 6.17 22.23
N TYR A 147 -4.10 5.76 21.31
CA TYR A 147 -3.96 6.13 19.89
C TYR A 147 -5.29 6.36 19.17
N ASP A 148 -5.29 7.34 18.27
CA ASP A 148 -6.39 7.67 17.36
C ASP A 148 -6.12 7.08 15.98
N TYR A 149 -6.29 5.75 15.89
CA TYR A 149 -6.11 4.99 14.66
C TYR A 149 -7.46 4.40 14.21
N PRO A 150 -7.75 4.34 12.90
CA PRO A 150 -8.99 3.75 12.41
C PRO A 150 -9.24 2.34 12.93
N VAL A 151 -10.37 2.11 13.60
CA VAL A 151 -10.71 0.78 14.10
C VAL A 151 -10.99 -0.19 12.95
N ASP A 152 -11.67 0.27 11.90
CA ASP A 152 -11.92 -0.49 10.69
C ASP A 152 -11.07 0.06 9.53
N ILE A 153 -9.98 -0.66 9.24
CA ILE A 153 -9.05 -0.32 8.16
C ILE A 153 -9.65 -0.48 6.76
N ARG A 154 -10.68 -1.33 6.62
CA ARG A 154 -11.39 -1.50 5.34
C ARG A 154 -12.28 -0.32 5.09
N GLU A 155 -12.99 0.14 6.13
CA GLU A 155 -13.81 1.35 6.04
C GLU A 155 -12.95 2.58 5.79
N TYR A 156 -11.80 2.72 6.47
CA TYR A 156 -10.84 3.77 6.18
C TYR A 156 -10.42 3.79 4.70
N TYR A 157 -10.10 2.63 4.12
CA TYR A 157 -9.74 2.54 2.70
C TYR A 157 -10.90 2.93 1.78
N ARG A 158 -12.13 2.50 2.09
CA ARG A 158 -13.33 2.88 1.31
C ARG A 158 -13.57 4.39 1.35
N SER A 159 -13.46 5.02 2.51
CA SER A 159 -13.59 6.47 2.65
C SER A 159 -12.52 7.21 1.85
N CYS A 160 -11.26 6.77 1.93
CA CYS A 160 -10.17 7.35 1.12
C CYS A 160 -10.47 7.24 -0.39
N LEU A 161 -10.99 6.10 -0.85
CA LEU A 161 -11.33 5.89 -2.26
C LEU A 161 -12.53 6.74 -2.69
N HIS A 162 -13.54 6.87 -1.83
CA HIS A 162 -14.70 7.72 -2.08
C HIS A 162 -14.28 9.19 -2.22
N GLU A 163 -13.53 9.71 -1.25
CA GLU A 163 -13.02 11.08 -1.26
C GLU A 163 -12.14 11.34 -2.49
N ALA A 164 -11.16 10.47 -2.75
CA ALA A 164 -10.26 10.61 -3.90
C ALA A 164 -11.04 10.60 -5.22
N THR A 165 -12.06 9.74 -5.35
CA THR A 165 -12.93 9.69 -6.53
C THR A 165 -13.73 10.98 -6.70
N ALA A 166 -14.28 11.54 -5.63
CA ALA A 166 -14.99 12.82 -5.68
C ALA A 166 -14.06 13.96 -6.14
N PHE A 167 -12.84 14.04 -5.57
CA PHE A 167 -11.84 15.02 -5.97
C PHE A 167 -11.39 14.85 -7.42
N THR A 168 -11.06 13.63 -7.85
CA THR A 168 -10.63 13.38 -9.23
C THR A 168 -11.74 13.75 -10.22
N ASN A 169 -12.99 13.37 -9.95
CA ASN A 169 -14.12 13.73 -10.82
C ASN A 169 -14.29 15.25 -10.93
N ALA A 170 -14.15 15.98 -9.82
CA ALA A 170 -14.25 17.43 -9.83
C ALA A 170 -13.08 18.08 -10.58
N ALA A 171 -11.85 17.58 -10.40
CA ALA A 171 -10.65 18.16 -10.99
C ALA A 171 -10.46 17.84 -12.48
N TYR A 172 -10.96 16.69 -12.95
CA TYR A 172 -10.78 16.23 -14.33
C TYR A 172 -11.88 16.72 -15.28
N ASN A 173 -13.05 17.08 -14.77
CA ASN A 173 -14.18 17.60 -15.55
C ASN A 173 -14.18 19.14 -15.71
N VAL A 174 -13.08 19.81 -15.35
CA VAL A 174 -12.86 21.26 -15.49
C VAL A 174 -11.87 21.52 -16.62
#